data_AF-A0A1H8ITB4-F1
#
_entry.id   AF-A0A1H8ITB4-F1
#
_cell.length_a   1.000
_cell.length_b   1.000
_cell.length_c   1.000
_cell.angle_alpha   90.00
_cell.angle_beta   90.00
_cell.angle_gamma   90.00
#
_symmetry.space_group_name_H-M   'P 1'
#
loop_
_entity.id
_entity.type
_entity.pdbx_description
1 polymer ?
#
loop_
_entity_poly.entity_id
_entity_poly.type
_entity_poly.pdbx_seq_one_letter_code
_entity_poly.pdbx_strand_id
1 'polypeptide(L)' 'MVNVLNLIEGEEAIVTSPENVFAPFVVHYAETFIIPENIKEYTIAPYGKSIGQKNYNIKSLCASLISIRK' A
#
# COMPACT_ATOMS: atom_id res chain seq x y z
N MET A 1 -14.99 4.86 4.99
CA MET A 1 -14.56 4.37 3.67
C MET A 1 -13.52 3.30 3.88
N VAL A 2 -13.77 2.10 3.35
CA VAL A 2 -12.78 1.01 3.34
C VAL A 2 -12.09 1.02 1.98
N ASN A 3 -10.76 0.97 1.97
CA ASN A 3 -9.98 0.93 0.72
C ASN A 3 -9.48 -0.48 0.47
N VAL A 4 -9.79 -1.02 -0.72
CA VAL A 4 -9.23 -2.28 -1.22
C VAL A 4 -8.18 -1.92 -2.27
N LEU A 5 -6.92 -2.25 -1.98
CA LEU A 5 -5.76 -1.87 -2.79
C LEU A 5 -5.04 -3.12 -3.30
N ASN A 6 -4.42 -3.01 -4.47
CA ASN A 6 -3.56 -4.04 -5.03
C ASN A 6 -2.20 -3.45 -5.42
N LEU A 7 -1.12 -4.17 -5.11
CA LEU A 7 0.23 -3.81 -5.55
C LEU A 7 0.41 -4.22 -7.01
N ILE A 8 0.41 -3.23 -7.91
CA ILE A 8 0.44 -3.45 -9.36
C ILE A 8 1.80 -3.15 -9.98
N GLU A 9 2.71 -2.53 -9.22
CA GLU A 9 4.05 -2.18 -9.67
C GLU A 9 5.06 -2.52 -8.59
N GLY A 10 6.16 -3.17 -9.00
CA GLY A 10 7.23 -3.60 -8.11
C GLY A 10 7.04 -4.91 -7.38
N GLU A 11 8.09 -5.39 -6.73
CA GLU A 11 8.07 -6.68 -6.03
C GLU A 11 7.48 -6.60 -4.63
N GLU A 12 7.78 -5.52 -3.92
CA GLU A 12 7.44 -5.30 -2.51
C GLU A 12 7.11 -3.83 -2.22
N ALA A 13 6.11 -3.60 -1.39
CA ALA A 13 5.78 -2.29 -0.82
C ALA A 13 5.58 -2.43 0.69
N ILE A 14 5.81 -1.35 1.42
CA ILE A 14 5.54 -1.28 2.86
C ILE A 14 4.47 -0.24 3.14
N VAL A 15 3.49 -0.63 3.95
CA VAL A 15 2.44 0.22 4.47
C VAL A 15 2.78 0.57 5.92
N THR A 16 2.85 1.86 6.23
CA THR A 16 3.15 2.36 7.58
C THR A 16 2.10 3.35 8.05
N SER A 17 1.96 3.50 9.37
CA SER A 17 1.17 4.56 10.00
C SER A 17 2.10 5.63 10.58
N PRO A 18 1.84 6.93 10.37
CA PRO A 18 2.59 7.99 11.05
C PRO A 18 2.50 7.90 12.58
N GLU A 19 1.37 7.44 13.11
CA GLU A 19 1.10 7.31 14.54
C GLU A 19 1.27 5.88 15.07
N ASN A 20 1.86 4.96 14.27
CA ASN A 20 2.07 3.56 14.63
C ASN A 20 0.81 2.83 15.13
N VAL A 21 -0.37 3.17 14.59
CA VAL A 21 -1.64 2.52 14.98
C VAL A 21 -1.75 1.06 14.49
N PHE A 22 -0.85 0.65 13.59
CA PHE A 22 -0.59 -0.74 13.20
C PHE A 22 0.90 -0.92 12.92
N ALA A 23 1.40 -2.16 13.07
CA ALA A 23 2.78 -2.50 12.74
C ALA A 23 3.01 -2.42 11.21
N PRO A 24 4.20 -2.04 10.73
CA PRO A 24 4.48 -1.97 9.30
C PRO A 24 4.10 -3.26 8.57
N PHE A 25 3.35 -3.11 7.48
CA PHE A 25 2.78 -4.22 6.74
C PHE A 25 3.40 -4.29 5.35
N VAL A 26 4.09 -5.39 5.05
CA VAL A 26 4.73 -5.61 3.74
C VAL A 26 3.75 -6.31 2.82
N VAL A 27 3.65 -5.81 1.59
CA VAL A 27 2.79 -6.31 0.52
C VAL A 27 3.68 -6.72 -0.65
N HIS A 28 3.43 -7.88 -1.23
CA HIS A 28 4.16 -8.39 -2.39
C HIS A 28 3.36 -8.20 -3.67
N TYR A 29 4.06 -8.25 -4.80
CA TYR A 29 3.45 -8.07 -6.11
C TYR A 29 2.19 -8.92 -6.30
N ALA A 30 1.15 -8.31 -6.86
CA ALA A 30 -0.18 -8.90 -7.08
C ALA A 30 -0.98 -9.24 -5.81
N GLU A 31 -0.48 -8.98 -4.61
CA GLU A 31 -1.27 -9.13 -3.39
C GLU A 31 -2.30 -8.01 -3.24
N THR A 32 -3.50 -8.39 -2.81
CA THR A 32 -4.58 -7.46 -2.45
C THR A 32 -4.63 -7.29 -0.95
N PHE A 33 -4.72 -6.06 -0.48
CA PHE A 33 -4.83 -5.73 0.93
C PHE A 33 -5.90 -4.67 1.18
N ILE A 34 -6.34 -4.59 2.43
CA ILE A 34 -7.46 -3.72 2.85
C ILE A 34 -6.94 -2.74 3.90
N ILE A 35 -7.23 -1.45 3.70
CA ILE A 35 -7.10 -0.45 4.75
C ILE A 35 -8.45 -0.25 5.42
N PRO A 36 -8.58 -0.60 6.72
CA PRO A 36 -9.81 -0.40 7.47
C PRO A 36 -10.17 1.09 7.63
N GLU A 37 -11.46 1.39 7.77
CA GLU A 37 -11.97 2.76 7.86
C GLU A 37 -11.50 3.57 9.08
N ASN A 38 -11.12 2.89 10.17
CA ASN A 38 -10.57 3.54 11.36
C ASN A 38 -9.15 4.07 11.13
N ILE A 39 -8.45 3.59 10.10
CA ILE A 39 -7.13 4.09 9.72
C ILE A 39 -7.31 5.34 8.86
N LYS A 40 -6.99 6.51 9.43
CA LYS A 40 -7.16 7.81 8.75
C LYS A 40 -5.97 8.18 7.88
N GLU A 41 -4.78 7.83 8.33
CA GLU A 41 -3.53 8.18 7.67
C GLU A 41 -2.61 6.96 7.59
N TYR A 42 -2.05 6.75 6.41
CA TYR A 42 -1.07 5.72 6.13
C TYR A 42 -0.18 6.16 4.96
N THR A 43 1.03 5.61 4.92
CA THR A 43 1.99 5.82 3.84
C THR A 43 2.26 4.49 3.15
N ILE A 44 2.37 4.51 1.83
CA ILE A 44 2.82 3.36 1.03
C ILE A 44 4.11 3.78 0.33
N ALA A 45 5.15 2.96 0.46
CA ALA A 45 6.44 3.19 -0.19
C ALA A 45 7.04 1.88 -0.74
N PRO A 46 7.92 1.95 -1.76
CA PRO A 46 8.71 0.79 -2.17
C PRO A 46 9.50 0.22 -0.99
N TYR A 47 9.66 -1.11 -0.95
CA TYR A 47 10.39 -1.80 0.11
C TYR A 47 11.25 -2.93 -0.46
N GLY A 48 12.23 -3.41 0.32
CA GLY A 48 13.05 -4.57 -0.03
C GLY A 48 13.63 -4.51 -1.45
N LYS A 49 13.29 -5.49 -2.28
CA LYS A 49 13.74 -5.62 -3.67
C LYS A 49 13.23 -4.51 -4.60
N SER A 50 12.23 -3.75 -4.18
CA SER A 50 11.73 -2.59 -4.90
C SER A 50 12.59 -1.34 -4.72
N ILE A 51 13.48 -1.31 -3.74
CA ILE A 51 14.34 -0.14 -3.55
C ILE A 51 15.34 0.00 -4.70
N GLY A 52 15.34 1.16 -5.35
CA GLY A 52 16.34 1.51 -6.37
C GLY A 52 16.06 1.01 -7.78
N GLN A 53 14.92 0.36 -8.06
CA GLN A 53 14.59 0.07 -9.47
C GLN A 53 14.22 1.37 -10.18
N LYS A 54 14.87 1.62 -11.33
CA LYS A 54 14.49 2.71 -12.24
C LYS A 54 13.07 2.43 -12.73
N ASN A 55 12.15 3.35 -12.46
CA ASN A 55 10.77 3.48 -12.97
C ASN A 55 9.65 3.46 -11.92
N TYR A 56 9.93 3.41 -10.61
CA TYR A 56 8.86 3.51 -9.62
C TYR A 56 8.13 4.86 -9.66
N ASN A 57 6.86 4.84 -10.04
CA ASN A 57 5.96 5.95 -9.81
C ASN A 57 5.10 5.64 -8.57
N ILE A 58 5.24 6.43 -7.50
CA ILE A 58 4.48 6.24 -6.25
C ILE A 58 2.97 6.25 -6.50
N LYS A 59 2.47 7.05 -7.47
CA LYS A 59 1.05 7.04 -7.87
C LYS A 59 0.60 5.74 -8.50
N SER A 60 1.52 4.99 -9.11
CA SER A 60 1.28 3.75 -9.83
C SER A 60 1.60 2.51 -8.97
N LEU A 61 2.29 2.68 -7.84
CA LEU A 61 2.67 1.57 -6.95
C LEU A 61 1.45 0.71 -6.57
N CYS A 62 0.39 1.34 -6.06
CA CYS A 62 -0.86 0.66 -5.75
C CYS A 62 -2.04 1.23 -6.56
N ALA A 63 -2.87 0.35 -7.08
CA ALA A 63 -4.17 0.71 -7.64
C ALA A 63 -5.29 0.49 -6.62
N SER A 64 -6.22 1.44 -6.56
CA SER A 64 -7.48 1.24 -5.83
C SER A 64 -8.41 0.39 -6.68
N LEU A 65 -8.80 -0.77 -6.15
CA LEU A 65 -9.73 -1.68 -6.84
C LEU A 65 -11.18 -1.28 -6.55
N ILE A 66 -11.51 -1.12 -5.26
CA ILE A 66 -12.86 -0.80 -4.80
C ILE A 66 -12.74 0.07 -3.56
N SER A 67 -13.48 1.16 -3.53
CA SER A 67 -13.67 1.97 -2.32
C SER A 67 -15.09 1.77 -1.82
N ILE A 68 -15.25 1.08 -0.70
CA ILE A 68 -16.56 0.77 -0.12
C ILE A 68 -16.94 1.95 0.79
N ARG A 69 -18.02 2.64 0.43
CA ARG A 69 -18.71 3.61 1.30
C ARG A 69 -19.94 2.91 1.88
N LYS A 70 -20.10 2.96 3.20
CA LYS A 70 -21.39 2.67 3.84
C LYS A 70 -22.34 3.84 3.61
#